data_AF-A0A397KXB0-F1
#
_entry.id   AF-A0A397KXB0-F1
#
_cell.length_a   1.000
_cell.length_b   1.000
_cell.length_c   1.000
_cell.angle_alpha   90.00
_cell.angle_beta   90.00
_cell.angle_gamma   90.00
#
_symmetry.space_group_name_H-M   'P 1'
#
loop_
_entity.id
_entity.type
_entity.pdbx_description
1 polymer ?
#
loop_
_entity_poly.entity_id
_entity_poly.type
_entity_poly.pdbx_seq_one_letter_code
_entity_poly.pdbx_strand_id
1 'polypeptide(L)'
;RGIPKFCRCGEEAMIQTSGTAKNPGRLFYCCPHGSEGDKFHLFTWTDECVVEEIEDLKSMMSDVKREKSDLRVEVVELQKELEQIKLSLERDRNGYCCFL
;
A
#
# COMPACT_ATOMS: atom_id res chain seq x y z
N ARG A 1 -8.68 -8.59 -9.15
CA ARG A 1 -7.51 -9.05 -8.41
C ARG A 1 -7.71 -8.62 -6.97
N GLY A 2 -7.29 -9.43 -6.01
CA GLY A 2 -7.43 -9.10 -4.60
C GLY A 2 -8.69 -9.63 -3.94
N ILE A 3 -8.95 -9.19 -2.71
CA ILE A 3 -10.10 -9.64 -1.91
C ILE A 3 -11.38 -8.97 -2.41
N PRO A 4 -12.36 -9.73 -2.96
CA PRO A 4 -13.60 -9.14 -3.44
C PRO A 4 -14.48 -8.70 -2.27
N LYS A 5 -15.02 -7.49 -2.36
CA LYS A 5 -16.01 -6.97 -1.41
C LYS A 5 -17.45 -7.12 -1.91
N PHE A 6 -17.64 -7.08 -3.23
CA PHE A 6 -18.97 -7.11 -3.85
C PHE A 6 -18.97 -7.98 -5.10
N CYS A 7 -20.13 -8.57 -5.37
CA CYS A 7 -20.46 -9.22 -6.63
C CYS A 7 -20.85 -8.19 -7.69
N ARG A 8 -20.76 -8.56 -8.97
CA ARG A 8 -21.22 -7.73 -10.10
C ARG A 8 -22.71 -7.38 -10.06
N CYS A 9 -23.52 -8.15 -9.33
CA CYS A 9 -24.94 -7.84 -9.14
C CYS A 9 -25.21 -6.82 -8.03
N GLY A 10 -24.18 -6.31 -7.34
CA GLY A 10 -24.30 -5.31 -6.28
C GLY A 10 -24.33 -5.88 -4.85
N GLU A 11 -24.52 -7.18 -4.69
CA GLU A 11 -24.53 -7.83 -3.37
C GLU A 11 -23.13 -7.95 -2.75
N GLU A 12 -23.06 -7.91 -1.43
CA GLU A 12 -21.83 -8.10 -0.68
C GLU A 12 -21.31 -9.54 -0.84
N ALA A 13 -19.99 -9.67 -0.97
CA ALA A 13 -19.34 -10.98 -1.04
C ALA A 13 -19.40 -11.67 0.33
N MET A 14 -19.82 -12.93 0.34
CA MET A 14 -19.82 -13.78 1.53
C MET A 14 -18.69 -14.81 1.45
N ILE A 15 -18.17 -15.24 2.60
CA ILE A 15 -17.20 -16.35 2.68
C ILE A 15 -17.97 -17.64 3.01
N GLN A 16 -17.67 -18.70 2.27
CA GLN A 16 -18.20 -20.05 2.53
C GLN A 16 -17.08 -21.08 2.60
N THR A 17 -17.39 -22.22 3.22
CA THR A 17 -16.52 -23.39 3.31
C THR A 17 -16.95 -24.43 2.28
N SER A 18 -16.04 -24.90 1.44
CA SER A 18 -16.33 -25.91 0.43
C SER A 18 -16.60 -27.26 1.08
N GLY A 19 -17.78 -27.82 0.83
CA GLY A 19 -18.16 -29.19 1.19
C GLY A 19 -17.81 -30.22 0.11
N THR A 20 -17.12 -29.83 -0.97
CA THR A 20 -16.83 -30.72 -2.09
C THR A 20 -15.74 -31.72 -1.72
N ALA A 21 -15.83 -32.96 -2.22
CA ALA A 21 -14.78 -33.97 -2.03
C ALA A 21 -13.43 -33.55 -2.67
N LYS A 22 -13.46 -32.68 -3.69
CA LYS A 22 -12.26 -32.18 -4.37
C LYS A 22 -11.51 -31.13 -3.56
N ASN A 23 -12.22 -30.26 -2.83
CA ASN A 23 -11.63 -29.17 -2.06
C ASN A 23 -12.22 -29.10 -0.65
N PRO A 24 -12.15 -30.18 0.15
CA PRO A 24 -12.84 -30.23 1.43
C PRO A 24 -12.30 -29.15 2.39
N GLY A 25 -13.20 -28.36 2.97
CA GLY A 25 -12.85 -27.34 3.96
C GLY A 25 -12.22 -26.06 3.39
N ARG A 26 -11.96 -25.97 2.07
CA ARG A 26 -11.35 -24.77 1.46
C ARG A 26 -12.33 -23.60 1.46
N LEU A 27 -11.86 -22.41 1.82
CA LEU A 27 -12.68 -21.19 1.88
C LEU A 27 -12.73 -20.48 0.53
N PHE A 28 -13.90 -19.96 0.17
CA PHE A 28 -14.11 -19.17 -1.04
C PHE A 28 -15.03 -17.98 -0.77
N TYR A 29 -14.82 -16.90 -1.52
CA TYR A 29 -15.75 -15.78 -1.62
C TYR A 29 -16.81 -16.08 -2.69
N CYS A 30 -18.07 -15.81 -2.40
CA CYS A 30 -19.16 -15.96 -3.37
C CYS A 30 -20.24 -14.89 -3.23
N CYS A 31 -21.10 -14.80 -4.24
CA CYS A 31 -22.35 -14.05 -4.19
C CYS A 31 -23.44 -14.87 -3.45
N PRO A 32 -24.29 -14.25 -2.61
CA PRO A 32 -25.43 -14.94 -2.00
C PRO A 32 -26.47 -15.45 -3.03
N HIS A 33 -26.56 -14.81 -4.20
CA HIS A 33 -27.42 -15.25 -5.30
C HIS A 33 -26.72 -16.19 -6.29
N GLY A 34 -25.43 -16.50 -6.07
CA GLY A 34 -24.66 -17.37 -6.93
C GLY A 34 -25.04 -18.85 -6.79
N SER A 35 -24.78 -19.62 -7.84
CA SER A 35 -24.92 -21.08 -7.82
C SER A 35 -23.74 -21.76 -8.52
N GLU A 36 -23.58 -23.06 -8.32
CA GLU A 36 -22.48 -23.82 -8.92
C GLU A 36 -22.58 -23.77 -10.46
N GLY A 37 -21.52 -23.31 -11.11
CA GLY A 37 -21.46 -23.17 -12.58
C GLY A 37 -21.98 -21.83 -13.11
N ASP A 38 -22.56 -20.98 -12.27
CA ASP A 38 -22.94 -19.62 -12.68
C ASP A 38 -21.70 -18.72 -12.78
N LYS A 39 -21.42 -18.25 -14.00
CA LYS A 39 -20.29 -17.36 -14.30
C LYS A 39 -20.64 -15.87 -14.11
N PHE A 40 -21.92 -15.54 -13.98
CA PHE A 40 -22.38 -14.17 -13.77
C PHE A 40 -22.06 -13.71 -12.34
N HIS A 41 -22.25 -14.60 -11.38
CA HIS A 41 -22.01 -14.34 -9.98
C HIS A 41 -20.57 -14.61 -9.52
N LEU A 42 -20.19 -13.93 -8.44
CA LEU A 42 -18.87 -14.04 -7.83
C LEU A 42 -18.61 -15.46 -7.33
N PHE A 43 -17.46 -16.01 -7.69
CA PHE A 43 -16.82 -17.17 -7.07
C PHE A 43 -15.31 -16.99 -7.19
N THR A 44 -14.58 -17.03 -6.07
CA THR A 44 -13.11 -17.04 -6.06
C THR A 44 -12.57 -17.64 -4.78
N TRP A 45 -11.43 -18.33 -4.84
CA TRP A 45 -10.81 -18.94 -3.68
C TRP A 45 -10.15 -17.88 -2.78
N THR A 46 -10.36 -18.01 -1.46
CA THR A 46 -9.84 -17.03 -0.50
C THR A 46 -8.32 -16.98 -0.47
N ASP A 47 -7.65 -18.14 -0.53
CA ASP A 47 -6.20 -18.24 -0.50
C ASP A 47 -5.54 -17.58 -1.74
N GLU A 48 -6.14 -17.72 -2.92
CA GLU A 48 -5.67 -17.08 -4.14
C GLU A 48 -5.76 -15.54 -4.01
N CYS A 49 -6.94 -15.02 -3.59
CA CYS A 49 -7.13 -13.59 -3.35
C CYS A 49 -6.14 -13.02 -2.32
N VAL A 50 -5.89 -13.74 -1.23
CA VAL A 50 -4.97 -13.31 -0.17
C VAL A 50 -3.52 -13.27 -0.67
N VAL A 51 -3.09 -14.24 -1.49
CA VAL A 51 -1.76 -14.22 -2.10
C VAL A 51 -1.59 -12.98 -2.98
N GLU A 52 -2.58 -12.68 -3.82
CA GLU A 52 -2.56 -11.48 -4.67
C GLU A 52 -2.44 -10.19 -3.85
N GLU A 53 -3.23 -10.03 -2.79
CA GLU A 53 -3.13 -8.87 -1.89
C GLU A 53 -1.76 -8.75 -1.23
N ILE A 54 -1.18 -9.88 -0.79
CA ILE A 54 0.15 -9.89 -0.17
C ILE A 54 1.23 -9.46 -1.16
N GLU A 55 1.14 -9.90 -2.43
CA GLU A 55 2.07 -9.48 -3.48
C GLU A 55 1.97 -7.97 -3.75
N ASP A 56 0.76 -7.45 -3.87
CA ASP A 56 0.52 -6.02 -4.10
C ASP A 56 1.03 -5.19 -2.90
N LEU A 57 0.78 -5.64 -1.66
CA LEU A 57 1.31 -5.03 -0.43
C LEU A 57 2.84 -5.05 -0.36
N LYS A 58 3.49 -6.14 -0.79
CA LYS A 58 4.96 -6.22 -0.87
C LYS A 58 5.51 -5.20 -1.86
N SER A 59 4.87 -5.04 -3.02
CA SER A 59 5.26 -4.03 -4.01
C SER A 59 5.15 -2.63 -3.42
N MET A 60 3.98 -2.27 -2.88
CA MET A 60 3.76 -0.96 -2.25
C MET A 60 4.76 -0.68 -1.12
N MET A 61 5.05 -1.67 -0.27
CA MET A 61 6.04 -1.55 0.80
C MET A 61 7.45 -1.28 0.25
N SER A 62 7.81 -1.88 -0.88
CA SER A 62 9.10 -1.66 -1.52
C SER A 62 9.23 -0.23 -2.07
N ASP A 63 8.17 0.30 -2.67
CA ASP A 63 8.13 1.68 -3.16
C ASP A 63 8.21 2.69 -2.00
N VAL A 64 7.40 2.50 -0.95
CA VAL A 64 7.44 3.37 0.25
C VAL A 64 8.82 3.34 0.91
N LYS A 65 9.50 2.18 0.93
CA LYS A 65 10.85 2.07 1.49
C LYS A 65 11.88 2.84 0.64
N ARG A 66 11.74 2.84 -0.69
CA ARG A 66 12.58 3.63 -1.59
C ARG A 66 12.36 5.12 -1.36
N GLU A 67 11.12 5.60 -1.44
CA GLU A 67 10.78 7.01 -1.23
C GLU A 67 11.23 7.51 0.13
N LYS A 68 11.08 6.70 1.19
CA LYS A 68 11.61 7.02 2.52
C LYS A 68 13.13 7.19 2.53
N SER A 69 13.85 6.39 1.75
CA SER A 69 15.31 6.47 1.66
C SER A 69 15.73 7.72 0.90
N ASP A 70 15.02 8.06 -0.17
CA ASP A 70 15.25 9.27 -0.97
C ASP A 70 14.98 10.53 -0.12
N LEU A 71 13.84 10.58 0.56
CA LEU A 71 13.50 11.67 1.50
C LEU A 71 14.52 11.82 2.63
N ARG A 72 15.12 10.72 3.10
CA ARG A 72 16.20 10.79 4.11
C ARG A 72 17.45 11.48 3.57
N VAL A 73 17.78 11.27 2.30
CA VAL A 73 18.90 11.95 1.64
C VAL A 73 18.58 13.44 1.50
N GLU A 74 17.41 13.78 0.98
CA GLU A 74 16.98 15.17 0.80
C GLU A 74 16.97 15.96 2.13
N VAL A 75 16.48 15.35 3.21
CA VAL A 75 16.50 15.98 4.55
C VAL A 75 17.93 16.31 4.99
N VAL A 76 18.89 15.41 4.75
CA VAL A 76 20.30 15.65 5.11
C VAL A 76 20.91 16.77 4.26
N GLU A 77 20.54 16.87 2.99
CA GLU A 77 21.01 17.93 2.10
C GLU A 77 20.45 19.30 2.50
N LEU A 78 19.14 19.39 2.75
CA LEU A 78 18.50 20.62 3.26
C LEU A 78 19.08 21.05 4.61
N GLN A 79 19.41 20.10 5.49
CA GLN A 79 20.10 20.41 6.76
C GLN A 79 21.46 21.06 6.54
N LYS A 80 22.24 20.61 5.55
CA LYS A 80 23.54 21.22 5.21
C LYS A 80 23.37 22.62 4.63
N GLU A 81 22.40 22.82 3.74
CA GLU A 81 22.12 24.14 3.16
C GLU A 81 21.70 25.14 4.24
N LEU A 82 20.84 24.72 5.17
CA LEU A 82 20.42 25.55 6.29
C LEU A 82 21.60 25.97 7.17
N GLU A 83 22.54 25.06 7.45
CA GLU A 83 23.75 25.37 8.21
C GLU A 83 24.66 26.36 7.46
N GLN A 84 24.82 26.22 6.14
CA GLN A 84 25.60 27.17 5.34
C GLN A 84 24.97 28.57 5.33
N ILE A 85 23.65 28.65 5.15
CA ILE A 85 22.91 29.91 5.19
C ILE A 85 23.04 30.58 6.57
N LYS A 86 22.97 29.78 7.64
CA LYS A 86 23.16 30.30 9.00
C LYS A 86 24.55 30.90 9.19
N LEU A 87 25.60 30.21 8.73
CA LEU A 87 26.97 30.71 8.81
C LEU A 87 27.18 31.99 7.98
N SER A 88 26.56 32.12 6.81
CA SER A 88 26.65 33.35 6.01
C SER A 88 25.96 34.52 6.70
N LEU A 89 24.77 34.31 7.29
CA LEU A 89 24.05 35.35 8.03
C LEU A 89 24.81 35.82 9.26
N GLU A 90 25.49 34.92 9.98
CA GLU A 90 26.35 35.27 11.11
C GLU A 90 27.56 36.12 10.69
N ARG A 91 28.16 35.81 9.53
CA ARG A 91 29.25 36.63 8.97
C ARG A 91 28.79 38.02 8.58
N ASP A 92 27.66 38.12 7.88
CA ASP A 92 27.10 39.41 7.46
C ASP A 92 26.80 40.28 8.69
N ARG A 93 26.14 39.71 9.71
CA ARG A 93 25.85 40.39 10.98
C ARG A 93 27.12 40.91 11.67
N ASN A 94 28.19 40.12 11.70
CA ASN A 94 29.46 40.53 12.32
C ASN A 94 30.24 41.53 11.46
N GLY A 95 30.11 41.48 10.14
CA GLY A 95 30.71 42.44 9.20
C GLY A 95 30.17 43.86 9.35
N TYR A 96 28.87 44.02 9.64
CA TYR A 96 28.28 45.33 9.91
C TYR A 96 28.73 45.95 11.25
N CYS A 97 29.29 45.17 12.17
CA CYS A 97 29.79 45.68 13.47
C CYS A 97 31.13 46.42 13.35
N CYS A 98 31.89 46.25 12.27
CA CYS A 98 33.18 46.93 12.06
C CYS A 98 33.07 48.32 11.40
N PHE A 99 31.86 48.79 11.07
CA PHE A 99 31.62 50.07 10.39
C PHE A 99 30.84 51.10 11.24
N LEU A 100 30.62 50.82 12.53
CA LEU A 100 30.08 51.75 13.54
C LEU A 100 31.11 51.93 14.66
#